data_AF-A0A956EQT9-F1
#
_entry.id   AF-A0A956EQT9-F1
#
_cell.length_a   1.000
_cell.length_b   1.000
_cell.length_c   1.000
_cell.angle_alpha   90.00
_cell.angle_beta   90.00
_cell.angle_gamma   90.00
#
_symmetry.space_group_name_H-M   'P 1'
#
loop_
_entity.id
_entity.type
_entity.pdbx_description
1 polymer ?
#
loop_
_entity_poly.entity_id
_entity_poly.type
_entity_poly.pdbx_seq_one_letter_code
_entity_poly.pdbx_strand_id
1 'polypeptide(L)'
;GRVRALGSTEYREVDVRVVSATWADLNERATQGRFREDLLHRISTLVVRLPPLRQRKSDIAGLSRSLLARYSGEFGELCLSDAALSCLMRYDWPGNVRQLGSVLYRAALMAQAGMIEADDVAQAIGSASQRAKPVASPVDAVQILKQHGGNVSAAARALRVPRSTFRAWLERAEHSAA
;
A
#
# COMPACT_ATOMS: atom_id res chain seq x y z
N GLY A 1 0.85 -20.32 28.24
CA GLY A 1 1.36 -21.04 27.06
C GLY A 1 2.86 -21.10 27.16
N ARG A 2 3.56 -22.07 26.56
CA ARG A 2 5.01 -22.22 26.77
C ARG A 2 5.82 -21.98 25.50
N VAL A 3 6.89 -21.21 25.62
CA VAL A 3 7.87 -20.97 24.55
C VAL A 3 9.27 -21.35 25.02
N ARG A 4 10.14 -21.73 24.09
CA ARG A 4 11.51 -22.14 24.36
C ARG A 4 12.40 -21.63 23.24
N ALA A 5 13.55 -21.07 23.58
CA ALA A 5 14.54 -20.67 22.57
C ALA A 5 15.07 -21.90 21.83
N LEU A 6 15.45 -21.75 20.57
CA LEU A 6 16.08 -22.84 19.82
C LEU A 6 17.36 -23.27 20.53
N GLY A 7 17.44 -24.56 20.91
CA GLY A 7 18.59 -25.15 21.61
C GLY A 7 18.56 -25.11 23.14
N SER A 8 17.68 -24.33 23.77
CA SER A 8 17.54 -24.31 25.25
C SER A 8 16.64 -25.44 25.71
N THR A 9 16.85 -26.11 26.85
CA THR A 9 15.93 -27.11 27.41
C THR A 9 14.82 -26.50 28.29
N GLU A 10 14.88 -25.20 28.56
CA GLU A 10 14.00 -24.52 29.52
C GLU A 10 12.78 -23.90 28.85
N TYR A 11 11.59 -24.21 29.37
CA TYR A 11 10.35 -23.57 28.96
C TYR A 11 10.09 -22.30 29.74
N ARG A 12 9.60 -21.27 29.04
CA ARG A 12 9.07 -20.04 29.65
C ARG A 12 7.56 -20.00 29.48
N GLU A 13 6.84 -19.85 30.59
CA GLU A 13 5.41 -19.54 30.56
C GLU A 13 5.19 -18.13 30.02
N VAL A 14 4.21 -17.99 29.15
CA VAL A 14 3.78 -16.72 28.56
C VAL A 14 2.26 -16.65 28.55
N ASP A 15 1.76 -15.47 28.87
CA ASP A 15 0.38 -15.07 28.65
C ASP A 15 0.39 -13.96 27.58
N VAL A 16 -0.32 -14.19 26.47
CA VAL A 16 -0.22 -13.33 25.29
C VAL A 16 -1.59 -13.07 24.69
N ARG A 17 -1.79 -11.82 24.26
CA ARG A 17 -2.90 -11.44 23.38
C ARG A 17 -2.39 -11.35 21.94
N VAL A 18 -2.97 -12.14 21.06
CA VAL A 18 -2.61 -12.14 19.63
C VAL A 18 -3.46 -11.12 18.89
N VAL A 19 -2.81 -10.22 18.16
CA VAL A 19 -3.44 -9.32 17.19
C VAL A 19 -2.77 -9.55 15.84
N SER A 20 -3.55 -9.81 14.80
CA SER A 20 -3.05 -10.05 13.46
C SER A 20 -3.76 -9.16 12.44
N ALA A 21 -3.06 -8.82 11.35
CA ALA A 21 -3.61 -8.02 10.27
C ALA A 21 -3.05 -8.51 8.94
N THR A 22 -3.89 -8.56 7.91
CA THR A 22 -3.54 -9.06 6.58
C THR A 22 -4.34 -8.31 5.53
N TRP A 23 -3.74 -8.10 4.36
CA TRP A 23 -4.44 -7.61 3.18
C TRP A 23 -4.98 -8.76 2.31
N ALA A 24 -4.47 -9.98 2.51
CA ALA A 24 -4.86 -11.16 1.75
C ALA A 24 -6.09 -11.84 2.39
N ASP A 25 -6.94 -12.43 1.55
CA ASP A 25 -8.04 -13.25 2.01
C ASP A 25 -7.51 -14.59 2.55
N LEU A 26 -7.59 -14.77 3.87
CA LEU A 26 -7.11 -15.99 4.49
C LEU A 26 -8.07 -17.17 4.30
N ASN A 27 -9.36 -16.94 4.06
CA ASN A 27 -10.29 -18.03 3.79
C ASN A 27 -9.94 -18.66 2.45
N GLU A 28 -9.74 -17.83 1.43
CA GLU A 28 -9.30 -18.30 0.10
C GLU A 28 -7.95 -19.02 0.17
N ARG A 29 -7.00 -18.50 0.95
CA ARG A 29 -5.70 -19.16 1.11
C ARG A 29 -5.79 -20.47 1.89
N ALA A 30 -6.72 -20.59 2.85
CA ALA A 30 -6.95 -21.83 3.57
C ALA A 30 -7.55 -22.90 2.66
N THR A 31 -8.56 -22.55 1.85
CA THR A 31 -9.16 -23.48 0.87
C THR A 31 -8.16 -23.93 -0.19
N GLN A 32 -7.20 -23.08 -0.56
CA GLN A 32 -6.08 -23.42 -1.46
C GLN A 32 -4.95 -24.22 -0.79
N GLY A 33 -5.04 -24.55 0.52
CA GLY A 33 -3.98 -25.22 1.27
C GLY A 33 -2.73 -24.37 1.51
N ARG A 34 -2.77 -23.06 1.19
CA ARG A 34 -1.67 -22.11 1.37
C ARG A 34 -1.67 -21.46 2.76
N PHE A 35 -2.71 -21.70 3.55
CA PHE A 35 -2.81 -21.27 4.93
C PHE A 35 -3.41 -22.38 5.78
N ARG A 36 -2.95 -22.46 7.03
CA ARG A 36 -3.38 -23.47 7.99
C ARG A 36 -4.78 -23.15 8.52
N GLU A 37 -5.73 -24.03 8.25
CA GLU A 37 -7.12 -23.88 8.66
C GLU A 37 -7.27 -23.84 10.19
N ASP A 38 -6.56 -24.72 10.90
CA ASP A 38 -6.57 -24.75 12.37
C ASP A 38 -6.09 -23.45 13.02
N LEU A 39 -5.11 -22.78 12.39
CA LEU A 39 -4.64 -21.47 12.81
C LEU A 39 -5.66 -20.38 12.47
N LEU A 40 -6.28 -20.43 11.29
CA LEU A 40 -7.28 -19.46 10.86
C LEU A 40 -8.44 -19.39 11.85
N HIS A 41 -8.96 -20.54 12.28
CA HIS A 41 -10.04 -20.61 13.28
C HIS A 41 -9.64 -20.02 14.63
N ARG A 42 -8.37 -20.16 15.04
CA ARG A 42 -7.88 -19.63 16.33
C ARG A 42 -7.67 -18.12 16.33
N ILE A 43 -7.23 -17.56 15.20
CA ILE A 43 -6.92 -16.11 15.11
C ILE A 43 -8.11 -15.27 14.63
N SER A 44 -9.17 -15.91 14.11
CA SER A 44 -10.35 -15.21 13.54
C SER A 44 -11.52 -15.07 14.52
N THR A 45 -11.29 -15.16 15.83
CA THR A 45 -12.34 -15.05 16.86
C THR A 45 -13.09 -13.71 16.79
N LEU A 46 -12.37 -12.62 16.53
CA LEU A 46 -12.95 -11.30 16.30
C LEU A 46 -12.27 -10.66 15.09
N VAL A 47 -13.01 -10.48 14.00
CA VAL A 47 -12.50 -9.92 12.75
C VAL A 47 -13.01 -8.50 12.57
N VAL A 48 -12.10 -7.54 12.54
CA VAL A 48 -12.40 -6.15 12.17
C VAL A 48 -12.05 -5.94 10.70
N ARG A 49 -13.07 -5.68 9.88
CA ARG A 49 -12.87 -5.33 8.46
C ARG A 49 -12.59 -3.83 8.35
N LEU A 50 -11.40 -3.49 7.86
CA LEU A 50 -11.01 -2.09 7.64
C LEU A 50 -11.42 -1.65 6.22
N PRO A 51 -12.41 -0.78 6.05
CA PRO A 51 -12.83 -0.34 4.73
C PRO A 51 -11.76 0.54 4.06
N PRO A 52 -11.70 0.56 2.70
CA PRO A 52 -10.86 1.49 1.98
C PRO A 52 -11.28 2.94 2.26
N LEU A 53 -10.34 3.88 2.15
CA LEU A 53 -10.59 5.30 2.45
C LEU A 53 -11.77 5.90 1.67
N ARG A 54 -12.00 5.48 0.42
CA ARG A 54 -13.17 5.92 -0.38
C ARG A 54 -14.53 5.61 0.25
N GLN A 55 -14.63 4.61 1.12
CA GLN A 55 -15.87 4.25 1.83
C GLN A 55 -16.02 4.98 3.17
N ARG A 56 -15.00 5.74 3.61
CA ARG A 56 -14.96 6.47 4.88
C ARG A 56 -14.44 7.90 4.68
N LYS A 57 -15.04 8.62 3.72
CA LYS A 57 -14.60 9.96 3.33
C LYS A 57 -14.66 10.98 4.46
N SER A 58 -15.54 10.79 5.44
CA SER A 58 -15.63 11.58 6.68
C SER A 58 -14.30 11.64 7.44
N ASP A 59 -13.48 10.60 7.35
CA ASP A 59 -12.24 10.49 8.11
C ASP A 59 -11.11 11.30 7.47
N ILE A 60 -11.26 11.74 6.21
CA ILE A 60 -10.19 12.41 5.44
C ILE A 60 -9.74 13.69 6.14
N ALA A 61 -10.66 14.50 6.67
CA ALA A 61 -10.31 15.74 7.36
C ALA A 61 -9.45 15.48 8.62
N GLY A 62 -9.90 14.56 9.48
CA GLY A 62 -9.19 14.19 10.70
C GLY A 62 -7.84 13.52 10.41
N LEU A 63 -7.80 12.60 9.45
CA LEU A 63 -6.57 11.95 9.00
C LEU A 63 -5.59 12.96 8.42
N SER A 64 -6.05 13.90 7.61
CA SER A 64 -5.17 14.90 7.00
C SER A 64 -4.53 15.81 8.05
N ARG A 65 -5.31 16.27 9.03
CA ARG A 65 -4.79 17.04 10.18
C ARG A 65 -3.72 16.25 10.94
N SER A 66 -4.00 15.00 11.28
CA SER A 66 -3.04 14.14 12.00
C SER A 66 -1.77 13.87 11.19
N LEU A 67 -1.89 13.67 9.88
CA LEU A 67 -0.74 13.43 9.00
C LEU A 67 0.10 14.69 8.84
N LEU A 68 -0.50 15.86 8.61
CA LEU A 68 0.20 17.14 8.50
C LEU A 68 0.90 17.52 9.80
N ALA A 69 0.29 17.26 10.96
CA ALA A 69 0.92 17.48 12.26
C ALA A 69 2.22 16.68 12.45
N ARG A 70 2.40 15.56 11.74
CA ARG A 70 3.68 14.79 11.78
C ARG A 70 4.79 15.45 10.98
N TYR A 71 4.45 16.38 10.07
CA TYR A 71 5.41 17.09 9.24
C TYR A 71 5.71 18.51 9.77
N SER A 72 5.14 18.88 10.91
CA SER A 72 5.28 20.23 11.47
C SER A 72 6.70 20.60 11.87
N GLY A 73 7.53 19.61 12.23
CA GLY A 73 8.95 19.83 12.49
C GLY A 73 9.77 20.18 11.24
N GLU A 74 9.32 19.80 10.05
CA GLU A 74 10.01 20.04 8.77
C GLU A 74 9.49 21.29 8.06
N PHE A 75 8.17 21.51 8.07
CA PHE A 75 7.52 22.58 7.31
C PHE A 75 6.87 23.68 8.17
N GLY A 76 6.91 23.56 9.50
CA GLY A 76 6.13 24.41 10.39
C GLY A 76 4.66 24.02 10.44
N GLU A 77 3.82 24.87 11.03
CA GLU A 77 2.38 24.61 11.10
C GLU A 77 1.76 24.65 9.68
N LEU A 78 1.04 23.58 9.35
CA LEU A 78 0.40 23.40 8.04
C LEU A 78 -1.12 23.32 8.21
N CYS A 79 -1.83 24.12 7.42
CA CYS A 79 -3.27 24.15 7.33
C CYS A 79 -3.73 23.80 5.91
N LEU A 80 -4.92 23.22 5.79
CA LEU A 80 -5.59 23.03 4.50
C LEU A 80 -6.62 24.13 4.33
N SER A 81 -6.67 24.74 3.15
CA SER A 81 -7.84 25.54 2.78
C SER A 81 -9.07 24.65 2.57
N ASP A 82 -10.27 25.23 2.67
CA ASP A 82 -11.52 24.49 2.45
C ASP A 82 -11.60 23.92 1.03
N ALA A 83 -10.99 24.61 0.06
CA ALA A 83 -10.88 24.15 -1.32
C ALA A 83 -9.93 22.94 -1.44
N ALA A 84 -8.78 22.97 -0.75
CA ALA A 84 -7.86 21.84 -0.69
C ALA A 84 -8.52 20.61 -0.06
N LEU A 85 -9.22 20.77 1.07
CA LEU A 85 -9.95 19.69 1.72
C LEU A 85 -11.05 19.11 0.81
N SER A 86 -11.77 19.97 0.10
CA SER A 86 -12.78 19.55 -0.89
C SER A 86 -12.18 18.70 -2.01
N CYS A 87 -11.00 19.07 -2.53
CA CYS A 87 -10.27 18.25 -3.50
C CYS A 87 -9.90 16.88 -2.93
N LEU A 88 -9.38 16.83 -1.70
CA LEU A 88 -9.03 15.57 -1.04
C LEU A 88 -10.24 14.66 -0.83
N MET A 89 -11.41 15.21 -0.50
CA MET A 89 -12.66 14.44 -0.33
C MET A 89 -13.22 13.88 -1.63
N ARG A 90 -13.01 14.56 -2.76
CA ARG A 90 -13.51 14.10 -4.07
C ARG A 90 -12.72 12.90 -4.61
N TYR A 91 -11.43 12.81 -4.30
CA TYR A 91 -10.57 11.74 -4.79
C TYR A 91 -10.86 10.37 -4.14
N ASP A 92 -10.63 9.28 -4.88
CA ASP A 92 -10.99 7.91 -4.47
C ASP A 92 -9.90 7.15 -3.71
N TRP A 93 -8.69 7.71 -3.64
CA TRP A 93 -7.59 7.16 -2.84
C TRP A 93 -7.33 5.65 -3.06
N PRO A 94 -7.00 5.21 -4.29
CA PRO A 94 -6.69 3.80 -4.56
C PRO A 94 -5.56 3.24 -3.68
N GLY A 95 -4.61 4.08 -3.25
CA GLY A 95 -3.56 3.71 -2.30
C GLY A 95 -3.90 3.98 -0.82
N ASN A 96 -5.18 4.25 -0.51
CA ASN A 96 -5.72 4.46 0.84
C ASN A 96 -4.96 5.57 1.61
N VAL A 97 -4.92 5.50 2.94
CA VAL A 97 -4.24 6.48 3.81
C VAL A 97 -2.76 6.68 3.45
N ARG A 98 -2.09 5.65 2.91
CA ARG A 98 -0.68 5.77 2.47
C ARG A 98 -0.55 6.77 1.32
N GLN A 99 -1.43 6.69 0.33
CA GLN A 99 -1.45 7.63 -0.78
C GLN A 99 -1.83 9.03 -0.31
N LEU A 100 -2.82 9.15 0.59
CA LEU A 100 -3.19 10.43 1.21
C LEU A 100 -1.98 11.10 1.86
N GLY A 101 -1.25 10.38 2.71
CA GLY A 101 -0.03 10.91 3.35
C GLY A 101 1.04 11.34 2.35
N SER A 102 1.26 10.55 1.29
CA SER A 102 2.22 10.90 0.23
C SER A 102 1.80 12.14 -0.56
N VAL A 103 0.50 12.33 -0.80
CA VAL A 103 -0.05 13.53 -1.46
C VAL A 103 0.09 14.75 -0.55
N LEU A 104 -0.29 14.63 0.72
CA LEU A 104 -0.17 15.70 1.71
C LEU A 104 1.28 16.14 1.92
N TYR A 105 2.21 15.20 2.03
CA TYR A 105 3.65 15.53 2.11
C TYR A 105 4.12 16.32 0.89
N ARG A 106 3.69 15.93 -0.32
CA ARG A 106 4.04 16.68 -1.53
C ARG A 106 3.38 18.05 -1.58
N ALA A 107 2.10 18.15 -1.22
CA ALA A 107 1.41 19.43 -1.16
C ALA A 107 2.06 20.39 -0.14
N ALA A 108 2.53 19.85 1.00
CA ALA A 108 3.28 20.61 1.99
C ALA A 108 4.59 21.21 1.47
N LEU A 109 5.27 20.53 0.53
CA LEU A 109 6.48 21.07 -0.13
C LEU A 109 6.19 22.28 -1.03
N MET A 110 4.93 22.44 -1.46
CA MET A 110 4.48 23.46 -2.40
C MET A 110 3.76 24.60 -1.68
N ALA A 111 3.28 24.33 -0.48
CA ALA A 111 2.55 25.24 0.38
C ALA A 111 3.31 26.55 0.59
N GLN A 112 2.57 27.66 0.52
CA GLN A 112 3.08 28.99 0.80
C GLN A 112 2.53 29.47 2.14
N ALA A 113 3.40 30.03 2.98
CA ALA A 113 3.04 30.57 4.29
C ALA A 113 2.24 29.58 5.19
N GLY A 114 2.51 28.28 5.09
CA GLY A 114 1.86 27.25 5.90
C GLY A 114 0.43 26.90 5.45
N MET A 115 -0.07 27.44 4.35
CA MET A 115 -1.38 27.08 3.79
C MET A 115 -1.20 26.20 2.54
N ILE A 116 -1.89 25.06 2.54
CA ILE A 116 -2.00 24.15 1.39
C ILE A 116 -3.30 24.48 0.66
N GLU A 117 -3.18 24.84 -0.62
CA GLU A 117 -4.30 25.22 -1.48
C GLU A 117 -4.74 24.08 -2.41
N ALA A 118 -5.87 24.29 -3.08
CA ALA A 118 -6.44 23.29 -3.98
C ALA A 118 -5.50 22.90 -5.13
N ASP A 119 -4.72 23.86 -5.65
CA ASP A 119 -3.77 23.63 -6.74
C ASP A 119 -2.58 22.76 -6.30
N ASP A 120 -2.07 22.96 -5.08
CA ASP A 120 -1.01 22.13 -4.49
C ASP A 120 -1.46 20.67 -4.39
N VAL A 121 -2.71 20.46 -3.92
CA VAL A 121 -3.32 19.13 -3.83
C VAL A 121 -3.51 18.53 -5.21
N ALA A 122 -4.06 19.28 -6.17
CA ALA A 122 -4.31 18.80 -7.52
C ALA A 122 -3.01 18.39 -8.21
N GLN A 123 -1.95 19.19 -8.10
CA GLN A 123 -0.63 18.88 -8.62
C GLN A 123 -0.03 17.65 -7.93
N ALA A 124 -0.11 17.58 -6.59
CA ALA A 124 0.40 16.44 -5.83
C ALA A 124 -0.33 15.12 -6.14
N ILE A 125 -1.64 15.15 -6.43
CA ILE A 125 -2.42 14.01 -6.91
C ILE A 125 -2.01 13.62 -8.33
N GLY A 126 -1.86 14.60 -9.23
CA GLY A 126 -1.40 14.37 -10.60
C GLY A 126 -0.06 13.64 -10.66
N SER A 127 0.92 14.07 -9.86
CA SER A 127 2.22 13.38 -9.72
C SER A 127 2.08 11.98 -9.09
N ALA A 128 1.12 11.76 -8.20
CA ALA A 128 0.82 10.44 -7.63
C ALA A 128 0.29 9.49 -8.69
N SER A 129 -0.61 9.98 -9.55
CA SER A 129 -1.23 9.22 -10.64
C SER A 129 -0.21 8.83 -11.71
N GLN A 130 0.78 9.69 -11.98
CA GLN A 130 1.88 9.38 -12.89
C GLN A 130 2.81 8.28 -12.36
N ARG A 131 3.04 8.19 -11.04
CA ARG A 131 3.74 7.05 -10.41
C ARG A 131 2.87 5.80 -10.25
N ALA A 132 1.55 5.95 -10.29
CA ALA A 132 0.58 4.86 -10.24
C ALA A 132 0.15 4.35 -11.63
N LYS A 133 0.67 4.93 -12.73
CA LYS A 133 0.74 4.19 -13.99
C LYS A 133 1.56 2.93 -13.71
N PRO A 134 1.08 1.73 -14.05
CA PRO A 134 1.89 0.53 -13.93
C PRO A 134 3.18 0.78 -14.71
N VAL A 135 4.31 0.73 -14.02
CA VAL A 135 5.58 0.46 -14.68
C VAL A 135 5.38 -0.90 -15.37
N ALA A 136 5.30 -0.87 -16.70
CA ALA A 136 5.02 -1.97 -17.62
C ALA A 136 3.65 -2.66 -17.46
N SER A 137 2.84 -2.59 -18.52
CA SER A 137 1.73 -3.52 -18.76
C SER A 137 2.26 -4.96 -18.85
N PRO A 138 1.48 -6.00 -18.53
CA PRO A 138 1.84 -7.39 -18.84
C PRO A 138 2.25 -7.59 -20.32
N VAL A 139 1.67 -6.79 -21.21
CA VAL A 139 2.01 -6.75 -22.65
C VAL A 139 3.45 -6.28 -22.89
N ASP A 140 3.93 -5.31 -22.10
CA ASP A 140 5.31 -4.80 -22.19
C ASP A 140 6.32 -5.83 -21.70
N ALA A 141 5.94 -6.68 -20.72
CA ALA A 141 6.83 -7.71 -20.17
C ALA A 141 7.19 -8.78 -21.21
N VAL A 142 6.22 -9.22 -22.03
CA VAL A 142 6.45 -10.21 -23.10
C VAL A 142 7.31 -9.61 -24.22
N GLN A 143 7.07 -8.35 -24.58
CA GLN A 143 7.85 -7.67 -25.63
C GLN A 143 9.29 -7.41 -25.20
N ILE A 144 9.51 -6.99 -23.95
CA ILE A 144 10.85 -6.77 -23.38
C ILE A 144 11.58 -8.09 -23.20
N LEU A 145 10.90 -9.18 -22.87
CA LEU A 145 11.50 -10.51 -22.82
C LEU A 145 12.04 -10.95 -24.19
N LYS A 146 11.28 -10.69 -25.27
CA LYS A 146 11.73 -10.98 -26.65
C LYS A 146 12.95 -10.14 -27.04
N GLN A 147 12.96 -8.84 -26.70
CA GLN A 147 14.10 -7.95 -26.97
C GLN A 147 15.40 -8.37 -26.25
N HIS A 148 15.28 -9.02 -25.09
CA HIS A 148 16.40 -9.58 -24.34
C HIS A 148 16.59 -11.09 -24.56
N GLY A 149 16.08 -11.65 -25.67
CA GLY A 149 16.33 -13.03 -26.08
C GLY A 149 15.85 -14.09 -25.09
N GLY A 150 14.75 -13.84 -24.36
CA GLY A 150 14.23 -14.78 -23.35
C GLY A 150 14.92 -14.68 -21.98
N ASN A 151 15.88 -13.78 -21.79
CA ASN A 151 16.57 -13.65 -20.51
C ASN A 151 15.76 -12.81 -19.50
N VAL A 152 15.01 -13.51 -18.65
CA VAL A 152 14.18 -12.93 -17.58
C VAL A 152 14.97 -12.02 -16.63
N SER A 153 16.22 -12.35 -16.30
CA SER A 153 17.04 -11.51 -15.41
C SER A 153 17.48 -10.21 -16.08
N ALA A 154 17.82 -10.26 -17.37
CA ALA A 154 18.22 -9.07 -18.12
C ALA A 154 17.03 -8.13 -18.34
N ALA A 155 15.87 -8.68 -18.71
CA ALA A 155 14.62 -7.94 -18.88
C ALA A 155 14.14 -7.27 -17.58
N ALA A 156 14.18 -8.00 -16.45
CA ALA A 156 13.83 -7.45 -15.14
C ALA A 156 14.77 -6.31 -14.72
N ARG A 157 16.07 -6.45 -15.00
CA ARG A 157 17.07 -5.40 -14.71
C ARG A 157 16.86 -4.15 -15.57
N ALA A 158 16.52 -4.30 -16.85
CA ALA A 158 16.21 -3.19 -17.75
C ALA A 158 15.03 -2.34 -17.24
N LEU A 159 14.03 -2.99 -16.66
CA LEU A 159 12.87 -2.34 -16.04
C LEU A 159 13.09 -1.91 -14.58
N ARG A 160 14.27 -2.15 -14.01
CA ARG A 160 14.60 -1.90 -12.59
C ARG A 160 13.58 -2.54 -11.63
N VAL A 161 13.09 -3.72 -11.96
CA VAL A 161 12.19 -4.50 -11.10
C VAL A 161 12.84 -5.80 -10.64
N PRO A 162 12.49 -6.31 -9.44
CA PRO A 162 12.91 -7.63 -9.02
C PRO A 162 12.46 -8.71 -10.02
N ARG A 163 13.29 -9.74 -10.22
CA ARG A 163 12.99 -10.87 -11.12
C ARG A 163 11.67 -11.57 -10.78
N SER A 164 11.31 -11.65 -9.49
CA SER A 164 10.04 -12.19 -9.02
C SER A 164 8.84 -11.39 -9.50
N THR A 165 8.94 -10.06 -9.48
CA THR A 165 7.91 -9.14 -9.98
C THR A 165 7.72 -9.29 -11.49
N PHE A 166 8.82 -9.39 -12.24
CA PHE A 166 8.77 -9.58 -13.69
C PHE A 166 8.16 -10.93 -14.09
N ARG A 167 8.47 -12.02 -13.36
CA ARG A 167 7.82 -13.33 -13.57
C ARG A 167 6.31 -13.28 -13.34
N ALA A 168 5.87 -12.63 -12.27
CA ALA A 168 4.45 -12.47 -11.98
C ALA A 168 3.70 -11.64 -13.04
N TRP A 169 4.40 -10.81 -13.83
CA TRP A 169 3.84 -10.11 -14.97
C TRP A 169 3.68 -11.01 -16.20
N LEU A 170 4.66 -11.89 -16.46
CA LEU A 170 4.58 -12.89 -17.54
C LEU A 170 3.42 -13.87 -17.31
N GLU A 171 3.29 -14.39 -16.09
CA GLU A 171 2.18 -15.30 -15.72
C GLU A 171 0.82 -14.62 -15.96
N ARG A 172 0.67 -13.35 -15.59
CA ARG A 172 -0.56 -12.58 -15.86
C ARG A 172 -0.80 -12.28 -17.33
N ALA A 173 0.25 -12.15 -18.15
CA ALA A 173 0.13 -11.94 -19.58
C ALA A 173 -0.37 -13.19 -20.31
N GLU A 174 0.10 -14.38 -19.91
CA GLU A 174 -0.35 -15.67 -20.47
C GLU A 174 -1.83 -15.92 -20.19
N HIS A 175 -2.32 -15.58 -18.99
CA HIS A 175 -3.74 -15.72 -18.63
C HIS A 175 -4.65 -14.67 -19.27
N SER A 176 -4.11 -13.57 -19.79
CA SER A 176 -4.89 -12.51 -20.44
C SER A 176 -4.99 -12.69 -21.97
N ALA A 177 -4.27 -13.66 -22.54
CA ALA A 177 -4.25 -13.96 -23.98
C ALA A 177 -5.02 -15.24 -24.35
N ALA A 178 -5.64 -15.90 -23.36
CA ALA A 178 -6.55 -17.03 -23.50
C ALA A 178 -8.00 -16.58 -23.26
#